data_AF-A0A377FLN4-F1
#
_entry.id   AF-A0A377FLN4-F1
#
_cell.length_a   1.000
_cell.length_b   1.000
_cell.length_c   1.000
_cell.angle_alpha   90.00
_cell.angle_beta   90.00
_cell.angle_gamma   90.00
#
_symmetry.space_group_name_H-M   'P 1'
#
loop_
_entity.id
_entity.type
_entity.pdbx_description
1 polymer ?
#
loop_
_entity_poly.entity_id
_entity_poly.type
_entity_poly.pdbx_seq_one_letter_code
_entity_poly.pdbx_strand_id
1 'polypeptide(L)'
;MIIIVGSEYRLSAMAEVVTKRLNENVGYIPENISIKNQENDILALGEAKYIIYDIDQYFDETVEIINIIKRIQRVNKAKPILYVATDNPKSEIIKAAVAAQIKSFVNESLSLGMQKDQLEKIINGFYEVHGREDVRAAEDEVNNDNKTLNEFVGELYDAKQREDEKEHTIIINKKGRLEVVIDVVISILKFLFAALSVVLIAIAIITLIYKDTREALFYVLDNTLGEILSMIKL
;
A
#
# COMPACT_ATOMS: atom_id res chain seq x y z
N MET A 1 10.88 33.14 0.39
CA MET A 1 10.49 32.60 -0.93
C MET A 1 9.28 31.69 -0.77
N ILE A 2 8.33 31.79 -1.70
CA ILE A 2 7.20 30.88 -1.88
C ILE A 2 7.29 30.29 -3.29
N ILE A 3 7.06 29.00 -3.42
CA ILE A 3 7.02 28.33 -4.72
C ILE A 3 5.56 28.19 -5.17
N ILE A 4 5.29 28.45 -6.44
CA ILE A 4 4.00 28.21 -7.08
C ILE A 4 4.19 27.14 -8.14
N VAL A 5 3.37 26.08 -8.07
CA VAL A 5 3.42 24.92 -8.95
C VAL A 5 2.09 24.84 -9.72
N GLY A 6 2.12 25.11 -11.03
CA GLY A 6 0.92 25.09 -11.87
C GLY A 6 0.93 26.13 -12.99
N SER A 7 -0.24 26.54 -13.49
CA SER A 7 -0.33 27.52 -14.59
C SER A 7 -0.13 28.96 -14.12
N GLU A 8 0.85 29.69 -14.69
CA GLU A 8 1.13 31.10 -14.31
C GLU A 8 -0.08 31.98 -14.50
N TYR A 9 -0.87 31.68 -15.54
CA TYR A 9 -2.10 32.38 -15.85
C TYR A 9 -3.16 32.15 -14.76
N ARG A 10 -3.43 30.89 -14.41
CA ARG A 10 -4.47 30.52 -13.44
C ARG A 10 -4.11 31.00 -12.02
N LEU A 11 -2.84 30.87 -11.64
CA LEU A 11 -2.34 31.25 -10.31
C LEU A 11 -1.82 32.70 -10.24
N SER A 12 -2.02 33.50 -11.28
CA SER A 12 -1.56 34.89 -11.35
C SER A 12 -2.02 35.74 -10.15
N ALA A 13 -3.26 35.54 -9.69
CA ALA A 13 -3.80 36.22 -8.53
C ALA A 13 -3.07 35.83 -7.22
N MET A 14 -2.60 34.58 -7.10
CA MET A 14 -1.83 34.11 -5.95
C MET A 14 -0.42 34.69 -5.98
N ALA A 15 0.22 34.69 -7.16
CA ALA A 15 1.53 35.32 -7.36
C ALA A 15 1.48 36.83 -7.02
N GLU A 16 0.40 37.52 -7.38
CA GLU A 16 0.18 38.93 -7.01
C GLU A 16 0.13 39.12 -5.49
N VAL A 17 -0.55 38.25 -4.74
CA VAL A 17 -0.59 38.33 -3.27
C VAL A 17 0.80 38.17 -2.68
N VAL A 18 1.53 37.14 -3.11
CA VAL A 18 2.88 36.87 -2.62
C VAL A 18 3.82 38.05 -2.88
N THR A 19 3.81 38.57 -4.11
CA THR A 19 4.75 39.63 -4.52
C THR A 19 4.34 41.01 -4.01
N LYS A 20 3.06 41.40 -4.14
CA LYS A 20 2.62 42.78 -3.88
C LYS A 20 2.10 43.01 -2.47
N ARG A 21 1.50 42.00 -1.83
CA ARG A 21 0.94 42.16 -0.48
C ARG A 21 1.89 41.66 0.60
N LEU A 22 2.55 40.54 0.34
CA LEU A 22 3.45 39.90 1.30
C LEU A 22 4.93 40.26 1.09
N ASN A 23 5.25 40.92 -0.03
CA ASN A 23 6.61 41.35 -0.38
C ASN A 23 7.64 40.19 -0.31
N GLU A 24 7.23 39.02 -0.81
CA GLU A 24 8.03 37.79 -0.84
C GLU A 24 8.39 37.43 -2.30
N ASN A 25 9.53 36.75 -2.48
CA ASN A 25 9.94 36.23 -3.79
C ASN A 25 9.12 34.99 -4.16
N VAL A 26 8.73 34.91 -5.43
CA VAL A 26 8.05 33.75 -6.03
C VAL A 26 9.03 32.95 -6.87
N GLY A 27 9.16 31.66 -6.56
CA GLY A 27 9.70 30.65 -7.48
C GLY A 27 8.55 29.99 -8.24
N TYR A 28 8.76 29.64 -9.50
CA TYR A 28 7.69 29.10 -10.34
C TYR A 28 8.08 27.75 -10.95
N ILE A 29 7.18 26.76 -10.84
CA ILE A 29 7.27 25.47 -11.53
C ILE A 29 6.07 25.38 -12.49
N PRO A 30 6.32 25.21 -13.80
CA PRO A 30 5.26 25.17 -14.81
C PRO A 30 4.37 23.94 -14.62
N GLU A 31 3.13 24.05 -15.10
CA GLU A 31 2.14 22.99 -14.97
C GLU A 31 2.58 21.66 -15.58
N ASN A 32 2.18 20.56 -14.95
CA ASN A 32 2.43 19.20 -15.42
C ASN A 32 1.26 18.30 -15.01
N ILE A 33 0.88 17.38 -15.90
CA ILE A 33 -0.20 16.42 -15.64
C ILE A 33 0.11 15.43 -14.51
N SER A 34 1.38 15.30 -14.12
CA SER A 34 1.78 14.45 -13.01
C SER A 34 2.77 15.12 -12.08
N ILE A 35 2.48 15.06 -10.79
CA ILE A 35 3.32 15.67 -9.74
C ILE A 35 4.70 14.97 -9.65
N LYS A 36 4.78 13.71 -10.05
CA LYS A 36 6.04 12.93 -10.09
C LYS A 36 7.10 13.62 -10.95
N ASN A 37 6.66 14.23 -12.05
CA ASN A 37 7.55 14.88 -13.00
C ASN A 37 8.05 16.23 -12.48
N GLN A 38 7.37 16.84 -11.51
CA GLN A 38 7.73 18.14 -10.94
C GLN A 38 8.51 18.02 -9.62
N GLU A 39 8.50 16.86 -8.97
CA GLU A 39 9.08 16.69 -7.63
C GLU A 39 10.54 17.15 -7.55
N ASN A 40 11.38 16.70 -8.48
CA ASN A 40 12.79 17.07 -8.49
C ASN A 40 12.99 18.57 -8.74
N ASP A 41 12.21 19.16 -9.64
CA ASP A 41 12.29 20.59 -9.95
C ASP A 41 11.87 21.44 -8.76
N ILE A 42 10.81 21.02 -8.04
CA ILE A 42 10.35 21.66 -6.81
C ILE A 42 11.45 21.61 -5.74
N LEU A 43 12.11 20.46 -5.57
CA LEU A 43 13.18 20.31 -4.59
C LEU A 43 14.46 21.07 -4.98
N ALA A 44 14.71 21.25 -6.28
CA ALA A 44 15.89 21.95 -6.80
C ALA A 44 15.81 23.47 -6.68
N LEU A 45 14.61 24.06 -6.61
CA LEU A 45 14.41 25.51 -6.46
C LEU A 45 15.00 26.10 -5.16
N GLY A 46 15.24 25.26 -4.16
CA GLY A 46 15.86 25.66 -2.89
C GLY A 46 14.87 25.87 -1.75
N GLU A 47 15.28 26.65 -0.75
CA GLU A 47 14.54 26.79 0.51
C GLU A 47 13.26 27.64 0.33
N ALA A 48 12.11 27.04 0.60
CA ALA A 48 10.80 27.69 0.52
C ALA A 48 10.07 27.60 1.85
N LYS A 49 9.35 28.67 2.23
CA LYS A 49 8.49 28.66 3.43
C LYS A 49 7.16 27.96 3.14
N TYR A 50 6.61 28.23 1.96
CA TYR A 50 5.33 27.70 1.49
C TYR A 50 5.45 27.25 0.04
N ILE A 51 4.64 26.26 -0.33
CA ILE A 51 4.47 25.84 -1.73
C ILE A 51 2.99 25.79 -2.04
N ILE A 52 2.57 26.51 -3.08
CA ILE A 52 1.20 26.54 -3.56
C ILE A 52 1.11 25.56 -4.73
N TYR A 53 0.26 24.54 -4.58
CA TYR A 53 0.03 23.52 -5.59
C TYR A 53 -1.35 23.74 -6.21
N ASP A 54 -1.41 23.95 -7.53
CA ASP A 54 -2.65 23.77 -8.27
C ASP A 54 -2.93 22.27 -8.37
N ILE A 55 -3.93 21.78 -7.65
CA ILE A 55 -4.18 20.33 -7.59
C ILE A 55 -4.90 19.81 -8.83
N ASP A 56 -5.73 20.63 -9.46
CA ASP A 56 -6.56 20.18 -10.58
C ASP A 56 -5.75 19.97 -11.87
N GLN A 57 -4.48 20.39 -11.89
CA GLN A 57 -3.56 20.09 -12.99
C GLN A 57 -3.21 18.59 -13.07
N TYR A 58 -3.34 17.84 -11.97
CA TYR A 58 -2.85 16.47 -11.87
C TYR A 58 -3.90 15.44 -12.27
N PHE A 59 -3.46 14.43 -13.03
CA PHE A 59 -4.25 13.23 -13.36
C PHE A 59 -3.89 12.01 -12.50
N ASP A 60 -2.89 12.14 -11.62
CA ASP A 60 -2.54 11.09 -10.66
C ASP A 60 -3.69 10.85 -9.66
N GLU A 61 -3.67 9.70 -8.99
CA GLU A 61 -4.64 9.41 -7.94
C GLU A 61 -4.46 10.37 -6.75
N THR A 62 -5.57 10.76 -6.11
CA THR A 62 -5.59 11.68 -4.97
C THR A 62 -4.60 11.29 -3.86
N VAL A 63 -4.59 10.01 -3.47
CA VAL A 63 -3.69 9.50 -2.42
C VAL A 63 -2.22 9.65 -2.84
N GLU A 64 -1.93 9.43 -4.11
CA GLU A 64 -0.58 9.58 -4.66
C GLU A 64 -0.11 11.03 -4.65
N ILE A 65 -0.97 11.97 -5.11
CA ILE A 65 -0.70 13.41 -5.08
C ILE A 65 -0.33 13.85 -3.65
N ILE A 66 -1.19 13.53 -2.68
CA ILE A 66 -0.98 13.92 -1.28
C ILE A 66 0.29 13.30 -0.70
N ASN A 67 0.58 12.02 -1.01
CA ASN A 67 1.79 11.35 -0.54
C ASN A 67 3.07 12.02 -1.05
N ILE A 68 3.08 12.43 -2.32
CA ILE A 68 4.22 13.12 -2.93
C ILE A 68 4.39 14.52 -2.32
N ILE A 69 3.30 15.29 -2.16
CA ILE A 69 3.33 16.59 -1.46
C ILE A 69 3.89 16.43 -0.03
N LYS A 70 3.44 15.42 0.72
CA LYS A 70 3.95 15.12 2.06
C LYS A 70 5.42 14.72 2.07
N ARG A 71 5.90 14.03 1.04
CA ARG A 71 7.32 13.68 0.91
C ARG A 71 8.16 14.93 0.65
N ILE A 72 7.74 15.78 -0.27
CA ILE A 72 8.37 17.08 -0.54
C ILE A 72 8.43 17.93 0.74
N GLN A 73 7.30 18.09 1.44
CA GLN A 73 7.22 18.80 2.73
C GLN A 73 8.22 18.25 3.76
N ARG A 74 8.35 16.92 3.85
CA ARG A 74 9.28 16.29 4.81
C ARG A 74 10.74 16.63 4.51
N VAL A 75 11.08 16.78 3.24
CA VAL A 75 12.44 17.10 2.78
C VAL A 75 12.74 18.58 2.93
N ASN A 76 11.93 19.46 2.33
CA ASN A 76 12.23 20.90 2.27
C ASN A 76 11.63 21.73 3.41
N LYS A 77 10.80 21.12 4.27
CA LYS A 77 10.09 21.75 5.40
C LYS A 77 9.08 22.84 5.01
N ALA A 78 8.85 23.07 3.72
CA ALA A 78 7.89 24.05 3.24
C ALA A 78 6.46 23.60 3.55
N LYS A 79 5.62 24.51 4.03
CA LYS A 79 4.21 24.23 4.30
C LYS A 79 3.42 24.17 2.98
N PRO A 80 2.75 23.05 2.65
CA PRO A 80 1.94 22.96 1.45
C PRO A 80 0.65 23.77 1.59
N ILE A 81 0.26 24.45 0.52
CA ILE A 81 -1.02 25.14 0.34
C ILE A 81 -1.64 24.57 -0.93
N LEU A 82 -2.84 24.02 -0.84
CA LEU A 82 -3.52 23.43 -1.99
C LEU A 82 -4.50 24.44 -2.57
N TYR A 83 -4.30 24.78 -3.83
CA TYR A 83 -5.28 25.49 -4.65
C TYR A 83 -6.21 24.44 -5.27
N VAL A 84 -7.49 24.49 -4.89
CA VAL A 84 -8.47 23.42 -5.14
C VAL A 84 -9.74 24.00 -5.74
N ALA A 85 -10.40 23.24 -6.61
CA ALA A 85 -11.70 23.62 -7.19
C ALA A 85 -12.83 23.78 -6.15
N THR A 86 -12.74 23.13 -4.98
CA THR A 86 -13.80 23.13 -3.96
C THR A 86 -13.24 22.87 -2.56
N ASP A 87 -13.91 23.41 -1.54
CA ASP A 87 -13.71 23.14 -0.12
C ASP A 87 -14.75 22.16 0.47
N ASN A 88 -15.51 21.45 -0.39
CA ASN A 88 -16.48 20.47 0.06
C ASN A 88 -15.81 19.39 0.94
N PRO A 89 -16.24 19.20 2.20
CA PRO A 89 -15.61 18.26 3.13
C PRO A 89 -15.72 16.80 2.71
N LYS A 90 -16.62 16.47 1.79
CA LYS A 90 -16.78 15.11 1.23
C LYS A 90 -15.90 14.86 0.00
N SER A 91 -15.21 15.89 -0.50
CA SER A 91 -14.30 15.75 -1.63
C SER A 91 -13.12 14.85 -1.25
N GLU A 92 -12.81 13.86 -2.08
CA GLU A 92 -11.73 12.90 -1.81
C GLU A 92 -10.38 13.59 -1.60
N ILE A 93 -10.07 14.62 -2.39
CA ILE A 93 -8.83 15.39 -2.25
C ILE A 93 -8.75 16.15 -0.92
N ILE A 94 -9.87 16.71 -0.46
CA ILE A 94 -9.95 17.44 0.81
C ILE A 94 -9.80 16.47 1.97
N LYS A 95 -10.54 15.35 1.96
CA LYS A 95 -10.41 14.30 2.98
C LYS A 95 -8.99 13.75 3.05
N ALA A 96 -8.38 13.42 1.91
CA ALA A 96 -7.02 12.89 1.86
C ALA A 96 -5.98 13.90 2.38
N ALA A 97 -6.11 15.18 1.98
CA ALA A 97 -5.23 16.25 2.46
C ALA A 97 -5.35 16.43 3.99
N VAL A 98 -6.58 16.53 4.50
CA VAL A 98 -6.85 16.71 5.94
C VAL A 98 -6.36 15.51 6.75
N ALA A 99 -6.62 14.28 6.28
CA ALA A 99 -6.09 13.06 6.90
C ALA A 99 -4.55 13.08 6.97
N ALA A 100 -3.90 13.63 5.94
CA ALA A 100 -2.44 13.83 5.89
C ALA A 100 -1.94 15.09 6.64
N GLN A 101 -2.81 15.77 7.39
CA GLN A 101 -2.53 17.02 8.12
C GLN A 101 -2.12 18.20 7.22
N ILE A 102 -2.63 18.25 5.99
CA ILE A 102 -2.57 19.40 5.10
C ILE A 102 -3.91 20.11 5.20
N LYS A 103 -3.93 21.28 5.85
CA LYS A 103 -5.17 22.02 6.19
C LYS A 103 -5.25 23.40 5.54
N SER A 104 -4.29 23.71 4.67
CA SER A 104 -4.16 25.00 4.01
C SER A 104 -4.74 24.91 2.61
N PHE A 105 -5.95 25.45 2.43
CA PHE A 105 -6.68 25.40 1.15
C PHE A 105 -7.05 26.79 0.64
N VAL A 106 -6.84 27.04 -0.65
CA VAL A 106 -7.43 28.18 -1.36
C VAL A 106 -8.49 27.63 -2.31
N ASN A 107 -9.74 28.05 -2.13
CA ASN A 107 -10.86 27.55 -2.92
C ASN A 107 -11.09 28.43 -4.15
N GLU A 108 -10.84 27.87 -5.33
CA GLU A 108 -11.03 28.53 -6.62
C GLU A 108 -12.49 28.93 -6.89
N SER A 109 -13.47 28.20 -6.34
CA SER A 109 -14.89 28.52 -6.57
C SER A 109 -15.32 29.85 -5.95
N LEU A 110 -14.47 30.46 -5.13
CA LEU A 110 -14.70 31.78 -4.52
C LEU A 110 -14.27 32.91 -5.45
N SER A 111 -14.76 34.12 -5.17
CA SER A 111 -14.28 35.31 -5.88
C SER A 111 -12.77 35.52 -5.68
N LEU A 112 -12.09 36.11 -6.67
CA LEU A 112 -10.65 36.38 -6.59
C LEU A 112 -10.26 37.18 -5.33
N GLY A 113 -11.09 38.12 -4.89
CA GLY A 113 -10.83 38.88 -3.65
C GLY A 113 -10.78 37.97 -2.42
N MET A 114 -11.71 37.01 -2.34
CA MET A 114 -11.76 36.03 -1.25
C MET A 114 -10.62 35.01 -1.33
N GLN A 115 -10.26 34.55 -2.53
CA GLN A 115 -9.10 33.67 -2.71
C GLN A 115 -7.81 34.34 -2.22
N LYS A 116 -7.62 35.61 -2.57
CA LYS A 116 -6.46 36.40 -2.12
C LYS A 116 -6.43 36.56 -0.60
N ASP A 117 -7.58 36.86 0.01
CA ASP A 117 -7.72 36.94 1.48
C ASP A 117 -7.46 35.59 2.16
N GLN A 118 -7.93 34.48 1.59
CA GLN A 118 -7.64 33.14 2.09
C GLN A 118 -6.13 32.84 2.09
N LEU A 119 -5.44 33.10 0.98
CA LEU A 119 -3.99 32.89 0.90
C LEU A 119 -3.24 33.75 1.92
N GLU A 120 -3.61 35.02 2.05
CA GLU A 120 -3.01 35.94 3.01
C GLU A 120 -3.19 35.45 4.46
N LYS A 121 -4.40 35.02 4.82
CA LYS A 121 -4.74 34.42 6.13
C LYS A 121 -4.01 33.10 6.41
N ILE A 122 -3.74 32.30 5.38
CA ILE A 122 -2.95 31.08 5.53
C ILE A 122 -1.51 31.44 5.86
N ILE A 123 -0.90 32.34 5.08
CA ILE A 123 0.53 32.64 5.19
C ILE A 123 0.86 33.36 6.50
N ASN A 124 0.00 34.27 6.96
CA ASN A 124 0.17 34.99 8.22
C ASN A 124 -0.26 34.19 9.46
N GLY A 125 -0.70 32.93 9.30
CA GLY A 125 -1.00 32.02 10.41
C GLY A 125 -2.36 32.26 11.08
N PHE A 126 -3.25 33.07 10.49
CA PHE A 126 -4.56 33.37 11.07
C PHE A 126 -5.37 32.09 11.38
N TYR A 127 -5.38 31.14 10.46
CA TYR A 127 -6.14 29.88 10.61
C TYR A 127 -5.50 28.89 11.60
N GLU A 128 -4.20 29.04 11.93
CA GLU A 128 -3.57 28.21 12.96
C GLU A 128 -4.08 28.58 14.37
N VAL A 129 -4.53 29.84 14.54
CA VAL A 129 -5.04 30.36 15.82
C VAL A 129 -6.56 30.24 15.92
N HIS A 130 -7.29 30.56 14.85
CA HIS A 130 -8.76 30.65 14.88
C HIS A 130 -9.46 29.39 14.40
N GLY A 131 -8.71 28.46 13.77
CA GLY A 131 -9.29 27.32 13.08
C GLY A 131 -10.05 27.74 11.81
N ARG A 132 -10.58 26.74 11.11
CA ARG A 132 -11.34 26.92 9.87
C ARG A 132 -12.48 25.92 9.80
N GLU A 133 -13.67 26.39 9.45
CA GLU A 133 -14.90 25.58 9.53
C GLU A 133 -14.94 24.45 8.50
N ASP A 134 -14.53 24.74 7.27
CA ASP A 134 -14.33 23.77 6.18
C ASP A 134 -13.40 22.61 6.57
N VAL A 135 -12.26 22.94 7.20
CA VAL A 135 -11.28 21.95 7.67
C VAL A 135 -11.88 21.09 8.77
N ARG A 136 -12.58 21.69 9.74
CA ARG A 136 -13.24 20.95 10.83
C ARG A 136 -14.31 19.99 10.29
N ALA A 137 -15.12 20.45 9.34
CA ALA A 137 -16.11 19.62 8.69
C ALA A 137 -15.46 18.43 7.95
N ALA A 138 -14.33 18.64 7.27
CA ALA A 138 -13.59 17.56 6.62
C ALA A 138 -12.95 16.60 7.63
N GLU A 139 -12.45 17.08 8.78
CA GLU A 139 -11.96 16.23 9.87
C GLU A 139 -13.06 15.32 10.42
N ASP A 140 -14.28 15.84 10.58
CA ASP A 140 -15.44 15.05 11.04
C ASP A 140 -15.81 13.96 10.02
N GLU A 141 -15.81 14.25 8.72
CA GLU A 141 -16.03 13.24 7.67
C GLU A 141 -14.94 12.15 7.69
N VAL A 142 -13.66 12.53 7.80
CA VAL A 142 -12.54 11.56 7.89
C VAL A 142 -12.68 10.67 9.14
N ASN A 143 -13.09 11.24 10.27
CA ASN A 143 -13.32 10.47 11.50
C ASN A 143 -14.50 9.50 11.36
N ASN A 144 -15.58 9.91 10.69
CA ASN A 144 -16.73 9.05 10.41
C ASN A 144 -16.36 7.89 9.46
N ASP A 145 -15.58 8.15 8.42
CA ASP A 145 -15.07 7.12 7.50
C ASP A 145 -14.23 6.09 8.27
N ASN A 146 -13.32 6.55 9.13
CA ASN A 146 -12.47 5.67 9.96
C ASN A 146 -13.28 4.85 10.96
N LYS A 147 -14.30 5.44 11.59
CA LYS A 147 -15.20 4.73 12.50
C LYS A 147 -15.92 3.60 11.78
N THR A 148 -16.49 3.90 10.61
CA THR A 148 -17.21 2.92 9.79
C THR A 148 -16.28 1.77 9.34
N LEU A 149 -15.04 2.09 8.95
CA LEU A 149 -14.05 1.09 8.59
C LEU A 149 -13.69 0.18 9.77
N ASN A 150 -13.49 0.76 10.95
CA ASN A 150 -13.16 -0.01 12.17
C ASN A 150 -14.31 -0.93 12.58
N GLU A 151 -15.57 -0.47 12.47
CA GLU A 151 -16.76 -1.29 12.71
C GLU A 151 -16.82 -2.46 11.72
N PHE A 152 -16.64 -2.19 10.43
CA PHE A 152 -16.60 -3.23 9.39
C PHE A 152 -15.48 -4.26 9.60
N VAL A 153 -14.27 -3.81 9.95
CA VAL A 153 -13.15 -4.70 10.27
C VAL A 153 -13.46 -5.56 11.50
N GLY A 154 -14.08 -4.98 12.53
CA GLY A 154 -14.57 -5.71 13.71
C GLY A 154 -15.56 -6.81 13.32
N GLU A 155 -16.55 -6.49 12.50
CA GLU A 155 -17.52 -7.47 12.01
C GLU A 155 -16.86 -8.62 11.22
N LEU A 156 -15.83 -8.33 10.42
CA LEU A 156 -15.07 -9.35 9.70
C LEU A 156 -14.27 -10.26 10.65
N TYR A 157 -13.66 -9.71 11.69
CA TYR A 157 -12.99 -10.51 12.72
C TYR A 157 -13.97 -11.43 13.45
N ASP A 158 -15.12 -10.90 13.87
CA ASP A 158 -16.17 -11.67 14.55
C ASP A 158 -16.79 -12.74 13.63
N ALA A 159 -16.94 -12.45 12.33
CA ALA A 159 -17.38 -13.41 11.34
C ALA A 159 -16.36 -14.56 11.19
N LYS A 160 -15.08 -14.23 11.06
CA LYS A 160 -14.00 -15.23 10.98
C LYS A 160 -13.93 -16.09 12.24
N GLN A 161 -14.03 -15.49 13.43
CA GLN A 161 -14.05 -16.25 14.68
C GLN A 161 -15.24 -17.22 14.72
N ARG A 162 -16.42 -16.81 14.26
CA ARG A 162 -17.59 -17.71 14.16
C ARG A 162 -17.38 -18.84 13.15
N GLU A 163 -16.62 -18.64 12.09
CA GLU A 163 -16.22 -19.71 11.16
C GLU A 163 -15.22 -20.67 11.80
N ASP A 164 -14.18 -20.16 12.46
CA ASP A 164 -13.19 -20.97 13.18
C ASP A 164 -13.86 -21.79 14.31
N GLU A 165 -14.81 -21.20 15.04
CA GLU A 165 -15.62 -21.89 16.05
C GLU A 165 -16.50 -22.98 15.43
N LYS A 166 -17.10 -22.75 14.25
CA LYS A 166 -17.84 -23.78 13.51
C LYS A 166 -16.93 -24.90 13.04
N GLU A 167 -15.74 -24.61 12.50
CA GLU A 167 -14.77 -25.64 12.13
C GLU A 167 -14.34 -26.46 13.34
N HIS A 168 -14.03 -25.82 14.47
CA HIS A 168 -13.71 -26.52 15.71
C HIS A 168 -14.88 -27.35 16.25
N THR A 169 -16.11 -26.85 16.17
CA THR A 169 -17.30 -27.60 16.60
C THR A 169 -17.60 -28.78 15.66
N ILE A 170 -17.37 -28.63 14.35
CA ILE A 170 -17.47 -29.70 13.36
C ILE A 170 -16.38 -30.76 13.60
N ILE A 171 -15.16 -30.36 13.96
CA ILE A 171 -14.06 -31.29 14.30
C ILE A 171 -14.36 -32.04 15.60
N ILE A 172 -14.99 -31.41 16.59
CA ILE A 172 -15.38 -32.08 17.86
C ILE A 172 -16.52 -33.09 17.63
N ASN A 173 -17.41 -32.86 16.67
CA ASN A 173 -18.51 -33.80 16.34
C ASN A 173 -18.21 -34.79 15.19
N LYS A 174 -17.04 -34.72 14.57
CA LYS A 174 -16.68 -35.58 13.44
C LYS A 174 -15.22 -36.02 13.47
N LYS A 175 -14.82 -36.71 14.54
CA LYS A 175 -13.67 -37.62 14.49
C LYS A 175 -14.08 -38.99 15.00
N GLY A 176 -14.78 -39.72 14.13
CA GLY A 176 -14.98 -41.14 14.30
C GLY A 176 -13.63 -41.83 14.33
N ARG A 177 -13.44 -42.71 15.32
CA ARG A 177 -12.24 -43.54 15.62
C ARG A 177 -11.57 -44.23 14.40
N LEU A 178 -12.21 -44.25 13.23
CA LEU A 178 -11.71 -44.77 11.95
C LEU A 178 -10.81 -43.79 11.18
N GLU A 179 -11.06 -42.47 11.21
CA GLU A 179 -10.28 -41.49 10.44
C GLU A 179 -8.89 -41.26 11.05
N VAL A 180 -8.79 -41.27 12.39
CA VAL A 180 -7.50 -41.20 13.09
C VAL A 180 -6.60 -42.39 12.73
N VAL A 181 -7.20 -43.57 12.51
CA VAL A 181 -6.46 -44.77 12.08
C VAL A 181 -5.99 -44.62 10.64
N ILE A 182 -6.83 -44.07 9.74
CA ILE A 182 -6.46 -43.86 8.34
C ILE A 182 -5.33 -42.83 8.22
N ASP A 183 -5.40 -41.71 8.93
CA ASP A 183 -4.35 -40.68 8.90
C ASP A 183 -3.01 -41.21 9.43
N VAL A 184 -3.05 -41.98 10.53
CA VAL A 184 -1.85 -42.63 11.08
C VAL A 184 -1.27 -43.64 10.08
N VAL A 185 -2.11 -44.46 9.47
CA VAL A 185 -1.67 -45.43 8.44
C VAL A 185 -1.07 -44.73 7.22
N ILE A 186 -1.72 -43.67 6.71
CA ILE A 186 -1.21 -42.89 5.58
C ILE A 186 0.13 -42.24 5.92
N SER A 187 0.28 -41.71 7.13
CA SER A 187 1.52 -41.08 7.57
C SER A 187 2.66 -42.09 7.74
N ILE A 188 2.36 -43.28 8.28
CA ILE A 188 3.33 -44.39 8.35
C ILE A 188 3.73 -44.85 6.93
N LEU A 189 2.77 -44.96 6.01
CA LEU A 189 3.04 -45.35 4.62
C LEU A 189 3.95 -44.32 3.93
N LYS A 190 3.65 -43.03 4.07
CA LYS A 190 4.47 -41.94 3.51
C LYS A 190 5.90 -41.97 4.06
N PHE A 191 6.06 -42.25 5.35
CA PHE A 191 7.38 -42.38 5.96
C PHE A 191 8.15 -43.59 5.41
N LEU A 192 7.50 -44.75 5.29
CA LEU A 192 8.10 -45.95 4.69
C LEU A 192 8.52 -45.70 3.23
N PHE A 193 7.68 -45.05 2.43
CA PHE A 193 7.99 -44.70 1.04
C PHE A 193 9.16 -43.73 0.93
N ALA A 194 9.24 -42.72 1.80
CA ALA A 194 10.34 -41.77 1.83
C ALA A 194 11.66 -42.45 2.23
N ALA A 195 11.64 -43.34 3.24
CA ALA A 195 12.82 -44.10 3.63
C ALA A 195 13.29 -45.04 2.49
N LEU A 196 12.35 -45.72 1.83
CA LEU A 196 12.65 -46.60 0.70
C LEU A 196 13.25 -45.82 -0.49
N SER A 197 12.74 -44.62 -0.79
CA SER A 197 13.25 -43.82 -1.90
C SER A 197 14.70 -43.37 -1.66
N VAL A 198 15.05 -42.99 -0.44
CA VAL A 198 16.42 -42.61 -0.05
C VAL A 198 17.38 -43.79 -0.22
N VAL A 199 16.97 -44.98 0.20
CA VAL A 199 17.78 -46.20 0.04
C VAL A 199 17.97 -46.55 -1.44
N LEU A 200 16.92 -46.47 -2.25
CA LEU A 200 17.01 -46.73 -3.70
C LEU A 200 17.93 -45.72 -4.40
N ILE A 201 17.85 -44.43 -4.05
CA ILE A 201 18.74 -43.40 -4.58
C ILE A 201 20.19 -43.67 -4.17
N ALA A 202 20.44 -44.07 -2.93
CA ALA A 202 21.78 -44.42 -2.45
C ALA A 202 22.35 -45.63 -3.22
N ILE A 203 21.55 -46.68 -3.43
CA ILE A 203 21.95 -47.84 -4.23
C ILE A 203 22.23 -47.44 -5.69
N ALA A 204 21.38 -46.59 -6.28
CA ALA A 204 21.58 -46.09 -7.64
C ALA A 204 22.89 -45.29 -7.79
N ILE A 205 23.21 -44.44 -6.81
CA ILE A 205 24.45 -43.66 -6.82
C ILE A 205 25.67 -44.58 -6.65
N ILE A 206 25.63 -45.51 -5.70
CA ILE A 206 26.73 -46.46 -5.46
C ILE A 206 26.99 -47.32 -6.70
N THR A 207 25.94 -47.81 -7.35
CA THR A 207 26.07 -48.59 -8.59
C THR A 207 26.49 -47.76 -9.81
N LEU A 208 26.27 -46.45 -9.81
CA LEU A 208 26.81 -45.56 -10.84
C LEU A 208 28.31 -45.34 -10.69
N ILE A 209 28.80 -45.29 -9.44
CA ILE A 209 30.20 -44.96 -9.11
C ILE A 209 31.09 -46.22 -9.16
N TYR A 210 30.60 -47.37 -8.66
CA TYR A 210 31.41 -48.59 -8.51
C TYR A 210 30.94 -49.69 -9.45
N LYS A 211 31.81 -50.09 -10.39
CA LYS A 211 31.53 -51.12 -11.40
C LYS A 211 31.21 -52.48 -10.78
N ASP A 212 31.98 -52.90 -9.79
CA ASP A 212 31.81 -54.21 -9.14
C ASP A 212 30.47 -54.31 -8.39
N THR A 213 30.04 -53.21 -7.75
CA THR A 213 28.74 -53.15 -7.06
C THR A 213 27.56 -53.16 -8.03
N ARG A 214 27.72 -52.56 -9.21
CA ARG A 214 26.72 -52.60 -10.28
C ARG A 214 26.52 -54.01 -10.83
N GLU A 215 27.61 -54.72 -11.07
CA GLU A 215 27.56 -56.11 -11.56
C GLU A 215 26.93 -57.05 -10.52
N ALA A 216 27.26 -56.87 -9.23
CA ALA A 216 26.61 -57.61 -8.15
C ALA A 216 25.11 -57.32 -8.03
N LEU A 217 24.67 -56.05 -8.19
CA LEU A 217 23.25 -55.70 -8.17
C LEU A 217 22.49 -56.35 -9.33
N PHE A 218 23.03 -56.31 -10.55
CA PHE A 218 22.40 -56.94 -11.70
C PHE A 218 22.34 -58.46 -11.55
N TYR A 219 23.36 -59.10 -10.98
CA TYR A 219 23.32 -60.53 -10.68
C TYR A 219 22.18 -60.90 -9.73
N VAL A 220 22.01 -60.15 -8.64
CA VAL A 220 20.92 -60.40 -7.67
C VAL A 220 19.55 -60.14 -8.29
N LEU A 221 19.39 -59.05 -9.04
CA LEU A 221 18.13 -58.70 -9.71
C LEU A 221 17.73 -59.75 -10.76
N ASP A 222 18.67 -60.22 -11.57
CA ASP A 222 18.43 -61.22 -12.61
C ASP A 222 18.05 -62.57 -11.98
N ASN A 223 18.73 -62.97 -10.90
CA ASN A 223 18.41 -64.20 -10.18
C ASN A 223 17.04 -64.12 -9.48
N THR A 224 16.70 -62.98 -8.88
CA THR A 224 15.39 -62.75 -8.25
C THR A 224 14.26 -62.75 -9.28
N LEU A 225 14.48 -62.12 -10.44
CA LEU A 225 13.53 -62.13 -11.54
C LEU A 225 13.33 -63.55 -12.08
N GLY A 226 14.42 -64.32 -12.21
CA GLY A 226 14.38 -65.73 -12.58
C GLY A 226 13.55 -66.58 -11.61
N GLU A 227 13.75 -66.41 -10.30
CA GLU A 227 12.96 -67.06 -9.26
C GLU A 227 11.47 -66.68 -9.36
N ILE A 228 11.13 -65.41 -9.48
CA ILE A 228 9.74 -64.95 -9.65
C ILE A 228 9.10 -65.54 -10.91
N LEU A 229 9.81 -65.51 -12.04
CA LEU A 229 9.31 -66.08 -13.30
C LEU A 229 9.15 -67.60 -13.23
N SER A 230 9.99 -68.29 -12.46
CA SER A 230 9.85 -69.73 -12.19
C SER A 230 8.64 -70.05 -11.32
N MET A 231 8.32 -69.19 -10.36
CA MET A 231 7.11 -69.31 -9.53
C MET A 231 5.82 -69.06 -10.33
N ILE A 232 5.90 -68.24 -11.39
CA ILE A 232 4.77 -67.95 -12.29
C ILE A 232 4.59 -69.04 -13.36
N LYS A 233 5.58 -69.91 -13.59
CA LYS A 233 5.52 -71.01 -14.56
C LYS A 233 5.10 -72.37 -13.96
N LEU A 234 4.41 -72.38 -12.82
CA LEU A 234 3.66 -73.55 -12.33
C LEU A 234 2.15 -73.37 -12.54
#